data_AF-A0A7X9B1S7-F1
#
_entry.id   AF-A0A7X9B1S7-F1
#
_cell.length_a   1.000
_cell.length_b   1.000
_cell.length_c   1.000
_cell.angle_alpha   90.00
_cell.angle_beta   90.00
_cell.angle_gamma   90.00
#
_symmetry.space_group_name_H-M   'P 1'
#
loop_
_entity.id
_entity.type
_entity.pdbx_description
1 polymer ?
#
loop_
_entity_poly.entity_id
_entity_poly.type
_entity_poly.pdbx_seq_one_letter_code
_entity_poly.pdbx_strand_id
1 'polypeptide(L)'
;MITFAECAQRLSLPDSAAEHWQATWDESTKTMSTDGPAFVQDDFIDDLSALSGLNGDAHAALHQAAAQIRNDPCLTRLAWQVHWLLYLATPEQRRRGKALPPA
;
A
#
# COMPACT_ATOMS: atom_id res chain seq x y z
N MET A 1 6.83 -15.05 -2.88
CA MET A 1 6.44 -13.71 -3.35
C MET A 1 4.98 -13.81 -3.76
N ILE A 2 4.10 -12.97 -3.22
CA ILE A 2 2.66 -13.08 -3.48
C ILE A 2 2.31 -12.45 -4.83
N THR A 3 1.53 -13.16 -5.63
CA THR A 3 1.13 -12.73 -6.97
C THR A 3 -0.02 -11.74 -6.92
N PHE A 4 -0.18 -10.96 -7.99
CA PHE A 4 -1.34 -10.08 -8.12
C PHE A 4 -2.66 -10.87 -8.07
N ALA A 5 -2.74 -12.03 -8.74
CA ALA A 5 -3.96 -12.84 -8.79
C ALA A 5 -4.38 -13.36 -7.41
N GLU A 6 -3.41 -13.82 -6.59
CA GLU A 6 -3.67 -14.24 -5.21
C GLU A 6 -4.20 -13.07 -4.36
N CYS A 7 -3.60 -11.89 -4.49
CA CYS A 7 -4.07 -10.69 -3.79
C CYS A 7 -5.46 -10.25 -4.25
N ALA A 8 -5.71 -10.23 -5.56
CA ALA A 8 -6.98 -9.83 -6.14
C ALA A 8 -8.12 -10.73 -5.67
N GLN A 9 -7.89 -12.05 -5.66
CA GLN A 9 -8.87 -13.00 -5.15
C GLN A 9 -9.11 -12.83 -3.65
N ARG A 10 -8.05 -12.79 -2.83
CA ARG A 10 -8.18 -12.73 -1.37
C ARG A 10 -8.85 -11.44 -0.90
N LEU A 11 -8.53 -10.31 -1.53
CA LEU A 11 -9.08 -9.00 -1.19
C LEU A 11 -10.38 -8.68 -1.94
N SER A 12 -10.88 -9.60 -2.77
CA SER A 12 -12.06 -9.39 -3.62
C SER A 12 -11.96 -8.08 -4.42
N LEU A 13 -10.80 -7.83 -5.03
CA LEU A 13 -10.58 -6.64 -5.83
C LEU A 13 -11.47 -6.68 -7.09
N PRO A 14 -11.98 -5.53 -7.54
CA PRO A 14 -12.73 -5.47 -8.79
C PRO A 14 -11.83 -5.83 -9.97
N ASP A 15 -12.42 -6.34 -11.07
CA ASP A 15 -11.69 -6.71 -12.28
C ASP A 15 -10.85 -5.55 -12.85
N SER A 16 -11.31 -4.30 -12.66
CA SER A 16 -10.59 -3.10 -13.06
C SER A 16 -9.23 -2.95 -12.36
N ALA A 17 -9.03 -3.54 -11.16
CA ALA A 17 -7.77 -3.46 -10.42
C ALA A 17 -6.60 -4.03 -11.22
N ALA A 18 -6.84 -5.03 -12.08
CA ALA A 18 -5.83 -5.60 -12.96
C ALA A 18 -5.26 -4.53 -13.92
N GLU A 19 -6.14 -3.71 -14.51
CA GLU A 19 -5.74 -2.63 -15.41
C GLU A 19 -4.90 -1.55 -14.71
N HIS A 20 -5.09 -1.38 -13.41
CA HIS A 20 -4.40 -0.36 -12.63
C HIS A 20 -3.04 -0.84 -12.12
N TRP A 21 -2.93 -2.11 -11.69
CA TRP A 21 -1.81 -2.52 -10.85
C TRP A 21 -1.04 -3.74 -11.35
N GLN A 22 -1.64 -4.61 -12.15
CA GLN A 22 -1.01 -5.88 -12.53
C GLN A 22 0.28 -5.65 -13.34
N ALA A 23 0.26 -4.71 -14.28
CA ALA A 23 1.38 -4.44 -15.18
C ALA A 23 2.67 -3.97 -14.48
N THR A 24 2.56 -3.40 -13.28
CA THR A 24 3.70 -2.89 -12.50
C THR A 24 3.91 -3.63 -11.18
N TRP A 25 3.15 -4.70 -10.94
CA TRP A 25 3.20 -5.45 -9.69
C TRP A 25 4.59 -6.03 -9.44
N ASP A 26 5.21 -6.67 -10.42
CA ASP A 26 6.53 -7.28 -10.20
C ASP A 26 7.62 -6.21 -10.03
N GLU A 27 7.52 -5.09 -10.74
CA GLU A 27 8.46 -3.97 -10.64
C GLU A 27 8.44 -3.34 -9.25
N SER A 28 7.26 -3.02 -8.71
CA SER A 28 7.15 -2.47 -7.37
C SER A 28 7.49 -3.51 -6.30
N THR A 29 7.22 -4.80 -6.51
CA THR A 29 7.59 -5.83 -5.53
C THR A 29 9.10 -5.87 -5.29
N LYS A 30 9.91 -5.67 -6.33
CA LYS A 30 11.38 -5.67 -6.24
C LYS A 30 11.94 -4.52 -5.40
N THR A 31 11.17 -3.44 -5.21
CA THR A 31 11.61 -2.26 -4.45
C THR A 31 11.10 -2.26 -3.02
N MET A 32 10.26 -3.24 -2.65
CA MET A 32 9.74 -3.38 -1.29
C MET A 32 10.85 -3.89 -0.35
N SER A 33 10.99 -3.26 0.81
CA SER A 33 11.86 -3.75 1.88
C SER A 33 11.38 -5.11 2.41
N THR A 34 12.30 -5.92 2.93
CA THR A 34 12.00 -7.19 3.60
C THR A 34 11.17 -6.99 4.87
N ASP A 35 11.35 -5.86 5.55
CA ASP A 35 10.63 -5.52 6.79
C ASP A 35 9.23 -4.91 6.51
N GLY A 36 8.87 -4.80 5.24
CA GLY A 36 7.63 -4.19 4.78
C GLY A 36 7.70 -2.65 4.70
N PRO A 37 6.56 -1.99 4.47
CA PRO A 37 6.52 -0.55 4.30
C PRO A 37 6.75 0.18 5.63
N ALA A 38 7.65 1.16 5.62
CA ALA A 38 7.94 1.97 6.82
C ALA A 38 6.72 2.76 7.32
N PHE A 39 5.84 3.19 6.40
CA PHE A 39 4.67 4.03 6.73
C PHE A 39 3.54 3.28 7.45
N VAL A 40 3.63 1.95 7.60
CA VAL A 40 2.71 1.16 8.43
C VAL A 40 3.35 0.68 9.72
N GLN A 41 4.56 1.14 10.06
CA GLN A 41 5.20 0.80 11.34
C GLN A 41 4.68 1.71 12.45
N ASP A 42 4.69 1.20 13.69
CA ASP A 42 4.12 1.92 14.83
C ASP A 42 4.83 3.26 15.07
N ASP A 43 6.18 3.28 15.04
CA ASP A 43 6.97 4.52 15.19
C ASP A 43 6.58 5.60 14.16
N PHE A 44 6.32 5.22 12.91
CA PHE A 44 5.89 6.17 11.87
C PHE A 44 4.51 6.74 12.17
N ILE A 45 3.59 5.91 12.68
CA ILE A 45 2.22 6.31 13.00
C ILE A 45 2.21 7.20 14.24
N ASP A 46 3.02 6.90 15.25
CA ASP A 46 3.23 7.71 16.44
C ASP A 46 3.70 9.11 16.04
N ASP A 47 4.78 9.19 15.25
CA ASP A 47 5.33 10.45 14.77
C ASP A 47 4.32 11.25 13.93
N LEU A 48 3.65 10.59 12.98
CA LEU A 48 2.66 11.24 12.12
C LEU A 48 1.45 11.74 12.93
N SER A 49 1.00 10.97 13.92
CA SER A 49 -0.13 11.34 14.78
C SER A 49 0.21 12.57 15.63
N ALA A 50 1.41 12.58 16.22
CA ALA A 50 1.92 13.72 16.97
C ALA A 50 2.03 14.98 16.12
N LEU A 51 2.58 14.87 14.91
CA LEU A 51 2.72 16.00 13.96
C LEU A 51 1.38 16.53 13.46
N SER A 52 0.40 15.64 13.26
CA SER A 52 -0.92 15.99 12.71
C SER A 52 -1.94 16.38 13.78
N GLY A 53 -1.58 16.29 15.06
CA GLY A 53 -2.50 16.48 16.17
C GLY A 53 -3.61 15.42 16.27
N LEU A 54 -3.43 14.26 15.62
CA LEU A 54 -4.37 13.14 15.71
C LEU A 54 -4.15 12.42 17.04
N ASN A 55 -5.19 12.36 17.86
CA ASN A 55 -5.13 11.74 19.19
C ASN A 55 -6.39 10.91 19.46
N GLY A 56 -6.38 10.20 20.59
CA GLY A 56 -7.50 9.37 21.03
C GLY A 56 -7.91 8.34 19.98
N ASP A 57 -9.19 8.35 19.61
CA ASP A 57 -9.79 7.36 18.72
C ASP A 57 -9.14 7.32 17.33
N ALA A 58 -8.72 8.48 16.79
CA ALA A 58 -8.09 8.54 15.47
C ALA A 58 -6.72 7.85 15.47
N HIS A 59 -5.93 8.09 16.50
CA HIS A 59 -4.63 7.45 16.68
C HIS A 59 -4.77 5.93 16.88
N ALA A 60 -5.70 5.51 17.74
CA ALA A 60 -6.00 4.09 17.95
C ALA A 60 -6.47 3.39 16.66
N ALA A 61 -7.33 4.04 15.87
CA ALA A 61 -7.80 3.51 14.60
C ALA A 61 -6.65 3.33 13.58
N LEU A 62 -5.69 4.27 13.54
CA LEU A 62 -4.52 4.16 12.67
C LEU A 62 -3.63 2.98 13.06
N HIS A 63 -3.33 2.79 14.34
CA HIS A 63 -2.56 1.62 14.79
C HIS A 63 -3.29 0.31 14.49
N GLN A 64 -4.60 0.26 14.70
CA GLN A 64 -5.38 -0.93 14.40
C GLN A 64 -5.34 -1.26 12.90
N ALA A 65 -5.53 -0.27 12.03
CA ALA A 65 -5.47 -0.45 10.58
C ALA A 65 -4.06 -0.87 10.13
N ALA A 66 -3.02 -0.27 10.68
CA ALA A 66 -1.65 -0.63 10.36
C ALA A 66 -1.29 -2.05 10.81
N ALA A 67 -1.71 -2.45 12.02
CA ALA A 67 -1.54 -3.81 12.49
C ALA A 67 -2.27 -4.82 11.58
N GLN A 68 -3.48 -4.50 11.10
CA GLN A 68 -4.18 -5.33 10.11
C GLN A 68 -3.40 -5.45 8.80
N ILE A 69 -2.86 -4.33 8.28
CA ILE A 69 -2.05 -4.33 7.06
C ILE A 69 -0.81 -5.20 7.24
N ARG A 70 -0.04 -5.01 8.33
CA ARG A 70 1.19 -5.76 8.62
C ARG A 70 0.94 -7.27 8.75
N ASN A 71 -0.21 -7.66 9.30
CA ASN A 71 -0.56 -9.06 9.52
C ASN A 71 -1.17 -9.77 8.31
N ASP A 72 -1.52 -9.04 7.23
CA ASP A 72 -2.00 -9.65 5.98
C ASP A 72 -1.03 -9.35 4.81
N PRO A 73 -0.37 -10.38 4.25
CA PRO A 73 0.57 -10.21 3.15
C PRO A 73 -0.04 -9.53 1.91
N CYS A 74 -1.32 -9.75 1.62
CA CYS A 74 -1.99 -9.10 0.48
C CYS A 74 -2.21 -7.62 0.76
N LEU A 75 -2.64 -7.26 1.98
CA LEU A 75 -2.80 -5.86 2.37
C LEU A 75 -1.47 -5.11 2.40
N THR A 76 -0.43 -5.71 3.00
CA THR A 76 0.93 -5.15 2.99
C THR A 76 1.38 -4.88 1.56
N ARG A 77 1.20 -5.87 0.68
CA ARG A 77 1.64 -5.75 -0.71
C ARG A 77 0.83 -4.71 -1.47
N LEU A 78 -0.48 -4.61 -1.26
CA LEU A 78 -1.32 -3.60 -1.89
C LEU A 78 -0.97 -2.19 -1.39
N ALA A 79 -0.79 -2.00 -0.09
CA ALA A 79 -0.35 -0.73 0.48
C ALA A 79 0.96 -0.27 -0.16
N TRP A 80 1.92 -1.19 -0.33
CA TRP A 80 3.16 -0.88 -1.05
C TRP A 80 2.94 -0.51 -2.52
N GLN A 81 2.08 -1.23 -3.25
CA GLN A 81 1.77 -0.93 -4.65
C GLN A 81 1.28 0.50 -4.82
N VAL A 82 0.36 0.92 -3.95
CA VAL A 82 -0.21 2.27 -3.97
C VAL A 82 0.85 3.32 -3.65
N HIS A 83 1.63 3.12 -2.59
CA HIS A 83 2.72 4.03 -2.23
C HIS A 83 3.75 4.17 -3.35
N TRP A 84 4.19 3.05 -3.92
CA TRP A 84 5.16 3.06 -5.01
C TRP A 84 4.62 3.80 -6.24
N LEU A 85 3.37 3.55 -6.63
CA LEU A 85 2.75 4.28 -7.75
C LEU A 85 2.59 5.76 -7.48
N LEU A 86 2.34 6.20 -6.25
CA LEU A 86 2.16 7.61 -5.95
C LEU A 86 3.48 8.37 -5.91
N TYR A 87 4.52 7.79 -5.30
CA TYR A 87 5.72 8.53 -4.89
C TYR A 87 7.02 8.09 -5.55
N LEU A 88 7.14 6.82 -5.96
CA LEU A 88 8.42 6.24 -6.37
C LEU A 88 8.47 5.88 -7.86
N ALA A 89 7.33 5.56 -8.45
CA ALA A 89 7.22 5.19 -9.85
C ALA A 89 7.55 6.36 -10.77
N THR A 90 8.34 6.09 -11.81
CA THR A 90 8.57 7.04 -12.89
C THR A 90 7.25 7.40 -13.61
N PRO A 91 7.18 8.54 -14.33
CA PRO A 91 5.98 8.89 -15.12
C PRO A 91 5.56 7.81 -16.13
N GLU A 92 6.49 7.04 -16.68
CA GLU A 92 6.19 5.92 -17.56
C GLU A 92 5.56 4.75 -16.80
N GLN A 93 6.13 4.38 -15.66
CA GLN A 93 5.58 3.34 -14.79
C GLN A 93 4.17 3.68 -14.29
N ARG A 94 3.92 4.93 -13.90
CA ARG A 94 2.58 5.39 -13.47
C ARG A 94 1.54 5.40 -14.59
N ARG A 95 1.97 5.59 -15.84
CA ARG A 95 1.06 5.48 -17.00
C ARG A 95 0.68 4.03 -17.27
N ARG A 96 1.61 3.09 -17.08
CA ARG A 96 1.37 1.64 -17.24
C ARG A 96 0.51 1.08 -16.11
N GLY A 97 0.92 1.32 -14.87
CA GLY A 97 0.09 1.04 -13.71
C GLY A 97 -0.80 2.25 -13.47
N LYS A 98 -1.92 2.35 -14.21
CA LYS A 98 -2.83 3.51 -14.24
C LYS A 98 -3.14 3.99 -12.83
N ALA A 99 -2.33 4.90 -12.27
CA ALA A 99 -2.63 5.49 -10.99
C ALA A 99 -4.01 6.15 -11.16
N LEU A 100 -4.96 5.82 -10.27
CA LEU A 100 -6.25 6.49 -10.26
C LEU A 100 -5.94 8.00 -10.25
N PRO A 101 -6.44 8.79 -11.21
CA PRO A 101 -6.37 10.23 -11.07
C PRO A 101 -7.03 10.58 -9.73
N PRO A 102 -6.49 11.55 -8.96
CA PRO A 102 -7.15 11.99 -7.75
C PRO A 102 -8.59 12.40 -8.10
N ALA A 103 -9.54 11.86 -7.33
CA ALA A 103 -10.96 12.21 -7.44
C ALA A 103 -11.19 13.68 -7.10
#